data_AF-A0A318UL82-F1
#
_entry.id   AF-A0A318UL82-F1
#
_cell.length_a   1.000
_cell.length_b   1.000
_cell.length_c   1.000
_cell.angle_alpha   90.00
_cell.angle_beta   90.00
_cell.angle_gamma   90.00
#
_symmetry.space_group_name_H-M   'P 1'
#
loop_
_entity.id
_entity.type
_entity.pdbx_description
1 polymer ?
#
loop_
_entity_poly.entity_id
_entity_poly.type
_entity_poly.pdbx_seq_one_letter_code
_entity_poly.pdbx_strand_id
1 'polypeptide(L)'
;MNEVFVKKYWEEEEVLFYIHFQNGTAVAQIEISAEGKLFLSVDGPGDENAMLYDQPLSDLDLEEEDFISKEEFEEVWSEKG
;
A
#
# COMPACT_ATOMS: atom_id res chain seq x y z
N MET A 1 9.83 -14.80 -6.77
CA MET A 1 8.71 -13.84 -6.92
C MET A 1 9.30 -12.49 -6.59
N ASN A 2 9.06 -11.44 -7.40
CA ASN A 2 9.64 -10.12 -7.11
C ASN A 2 8.66 -9.35 -6.22
N GLU A 3 9.06 -9.07 -4.98
CA GLU A 3 8.25 -8.33 -4.01
C GLU A 3 8.86 -6.94 -3.82
N VAL A 4 8.02 -5.92 -3.87
CA VAL A 4 8.42 -4.53 -3.65
C VAL A 4 7.43 -3.90 -2.69
N PHE A 5 7.95 -3.19 -1.69
CA PHE A 5 7.16 -2.50 -0.68
C PHE A 5 7.47 -1.02 -0.78
N VAL A 6 6.41 -0.21 -0.85
CA VAL A 6 6.54 1.24 -0.97
C VAL A 6 5.68 1.93 0.07
N LYS A 7 6.13 3.11 0.46
CA LYS A 7 5.44 4.04 1.34
C LYS A 7 5.51 5.40 0.66
N LYS A 8 4.36 5.98 0.33
CA LYS A 8 4.31 7.24 -0.38
C LYS A 8 3.12 8.06 0.09
N TYR A 9 3.35 9.36 0.28
CA TYR A 9 2.32 10.31 0.68
C TYR A 9 1.81 11.05 -0.55
N TRP A 10 0.49 11.04 -0.74
CA TRP A 10 -0.18 11.79 -1.81
C TRP A 10 -0.76 13.06 -1.22
N GLU A 11 -0.12 14.19 -1.53
CA GLU A 11 -0.52 15.50 -0.98
C GLU A 11 -1.94 15.92 -1.40
N GLU A 12 -2.37 15.56 -2.61
CA GLU A 12 -3.70 15.94 -3.14
C GLU A 12 -4.86 15.28 -2.36
N GLU A 13 -4.64 14.07 -1.85
CA GLU A 13 -5.65 13.29 -1.12
C GLU A 13 -5.44 13.31 0.39
N GLU A 14 -4.31 13.87 0.86
CA GLU A 14 -3.85 13.81 2.26
C GLU A 14 -3.82 12.38 2.83
N VAL A 15 -3.41 11.42 1.99
CA VAL A 15 -3.32 9.98 2.33
C VAL A 15 -1.89 9.47 2.21
N LEU A 16 -1.45 8.74 3.24
CA LEU A 16 -0.22 7.95 3.22
C LEU A 16 -0.56 6.52 2.82
N PHE A 17 -0.01 6.06 1.70
CA PHE A 17 -0.16 4.69 1.24
C PHE A 17 1.06 3.87 1.61
N TYR A 18 0.81 2.65 2.08
CA TYR A 18 1.78 1.55 2.06
C TYR A 18 1.27 0.53 1.05
N ILE A 19 2.09 0.16 0.07
CA ILE A 19 1.66 -0.77 -0.97
C ILE A 19 2.67 -1.90 -1.11
N HIS A 20 2.17 -3.13 -1.08
CA HIS A 20 2.91 -4.34 -1.39
C HIS A 20 2.60 -4.75 -2.83
N PHE A 21 3.62 -4.72 -3.67
CA PHE A 21 3.58 -5.19 -5.06
C PHE A 21 4.19 -6.58 -5.20
N GLN A 22 3.53 -7.44 -5.95
CA GLN A 22 4.08 -8.70 -6.44
C GLN A 22 4.14 -8.68 -7.97
N ASN A 23 5.34 -8.83 -8.51
CA ASN A 23 5.63 -8.74 -9.95
C ASN A 23 5.08 -7.44 -10.59
N GLY A 24 5.10 -6.34 -9.83
CA GLY A 24 4.65 -5.03 -10.28
C GLY A 24 3.14 -4.77 -10.13
N THR A 25 2.37 -5.69 -9.56
CA THR A 25 0.92 -5.51 -9.29
C THR A 25 0.67 -5.43 -7.78
N ALA A 26 -0.17 -4.48 -7.34
CA ALA A 26 -0.53 -4.36 -5.93
C ALA A 26 -1.34 -5.57 -5.45
N VAL A 27 -0.92 -6.17 -4.33
CA VAL A 27 -1.61 -7.32 -3.72
C VAL A 27 -2.10 -7.04 -2.31
N ALA A 28 -1.52 -6.02 -1.65
CA ALA A 28 -2.01 -5.48 -0.39
C ALA A 28 -1.68 -4.00 -0.29
N GLN A 29 -2.55 -3.22 0.37
CA GLN A 29 -2.30 -1.82 0.67
C GLN A 29 -2.88 -1.38 2.01
N ILE A 30 -2.24 -0.37 2.59
CA ILE A 30 -2.70 0.33 3.78
C ILE A 30 -2.85 1.80 3.40
N GLU A 31 -4.00 2.37 3.69
CA GLU A 31 -4.27 3.80 3.51
C GLU A 31 -4.39 4.43 4.90
N ILE A 32 -3.64 5.48 5.15
CA ILE A 32 -3.68 6.22 6.40
C ILE A 32 -4.08 7.66 6.08
N SER A 33 -5.26 8.05 6.55
CA SER A 33 -5.81 9.39 6.38
C SER A 33 -6.33 9.92 7.72
N ALA A 34 -6.90 11.13 7.72
CA ALA A 34 -7.57 11.70 8.90
C ALA A 34 -8.80 10.87 9.35
N GLU A 35 -9.38 10.06 8.46
CA GLU A 35 -10.56 9.23 8.76
C GLU A 35 -10.18 7.91 9.44
N GLY A 36 -8.93 7.49 9.34
CA GLY A 36 -8.41 6.29 9.99
C GLY A 36 -7.46 5.50 9.09
N LYS A 37 -7.36 4.20 9.39
CA LYS A 37 -6.55 3.24 8.62
C LYS A 37 -7.47 2.27 7.88
N LEU A 38 -7.25 2.09 6.59
CA LEU A 38 -7.92 1.10 5.76
C LEU A 38 -6.90 0.06 5.29
N PHE A 39 -7.24 -1.23 5.41
CA PHE A 39 -6.37 -2.34 5.05
C PHE A 39 -7.04 -3.19 3.96
N LEU A 40 -6.42 -3.29 2.78
CA LEU A 40 -6.98 -4.00 1.63
C LEU A 40 -6.00 -5.04 1.12
N SER A 41 -6.51 -6.19 0.70
CA SER A 41 -5.69 -7.30 0.20
C SER A 41 -6.50 -8.14 -0.78
N VAL A 42 -5.82 -8.75 -1.75
CA VAL A 42 -6.45 -9.69 -2.70
C VAL A 42 -7.08 -10.91 -2.03
N ASP A 43 -6.58 -11.31 -0.85
CA ASP A 43 -6.95 -12.56 -0.16
C ASP A 43 -8.01 -12.40 0.96
N GLY A 44 -8.58 -11.21 1.17
CA GLY A 44 -9.49 -10.95 2.30
C GLY A 44 -10.56 -9.92 1.99
N PRO A 45 -11.59 -9.75 2.86
CA PRO A 45 -12.64 -8.76 2.63
C PRO A 45 -12.04 -7.37 2.79
N GLY A 46 -11.61 -6.78 1.67
CA GLY A 46 -11.57 -5.33 1.56
C GLY A 46 -12.99 -4.79 1.73
N ASP A 47 -13.10 -3.53 2.17
CA ASP A 47 -14.37 -2.82 2.03
C ASP A 47 -14.84 -3.01 0.58
N GLU A 48 -16.08 -3.45 0.38
CA GLU A 48 -16.62 -3.77 -0.96
C GLU A 48 -16.58 -2.58 -1.91
N ASN A 49 -16.39 -1.37 -1.37
CA ASN A 49 -16.27 -0.13 -2.10
C ASN A 49 -14.81 0.33 -2.32
N ALA A 50 -13.84 -0.32 -1.68
CA ALA A 50 -12.44 0.06 -1.75
C ALA A 50 -11.64 -0.90 -2.63
N MET A 51 -10.86 -0.34 -3.54
CA MET A 51 -10.07 -1.09 -4.51
C MET A 51 -8.58 -0.93 -4.24
N LEU A 52 -7.82 -2.00 -4.45
CA LEU A 52 -6.36 -1.92 -4.50
C LEU A 52 -5.93 -0.95 -5.59
N TYR A 53 -4.77 -0.34 -5.39
CA TYR A 53 -4.07 0.44 -6.39
C TYR A 53 -3.99 -0.32 -7.72
N ASP A 54 -4.51 0.29 -8.78
CA ASP A 54 -4.81 -0.39 -10.05
C ASP A 54 -3.75 -0.15 -11.14
N GLN A 55 -2.76 0.72 -10.88
CA GLN A 55 -1.63 0.98 -11.77
C GLN A 55 -0.43 0.09 -11.43
N PRO A 56 0.43 -0.23 -12.42
CA PRO A 56 1.64 -0.99 -12.17
C PRO A 56 2.69 -0.16 -11.41
N LEU A 57 3.58 -0.86 -10.71
CA LEU A 57 4.72 -0.24 -10.01
C LEU A 57 5.56 0.68 -10.91
N SER A 58 5.69 0.36 -12.20
CA SER A 58 6.49 1.13 -13.16
C SER A 58 5.95 2.53 -13.45
N ASP A 59 4.67 2.77 -13.17
CA ASP A 59 3.99 4.03 -13.48
C ASP A 59 3.98 4.98 -12.27
N LEU A 60 4.44 4.50 -11.11
CA LEU A 60 4.64 5.32 -9.92
C LEU A 60 5.94 6.12 -10.03
N ASP A 61 5.85 7.42 -9.76
CA ASP A 61 7.01 8.30 -9.59
C ASP A 61 7.57 8.13 -8.16
N LEU A 62 8.44 7.12 -8.01
CA LEU A 62 9.04 6.74 -6.73
C LEU A 62 10.49 7.19 -6.63
N GLU A 63 10.84 7.72 -5.47
CA GLU A 63 12.20 8.01 -5.05
C GLU A 63 12.76 6.86 -4.20
N GLU A 64 14.08 6.83 -3.98
CA GLU A 64 14.72 5.78 -3.16
C GLU A 64 14.14 5.70 -1.73
N GLU A 65 13.72 6.84 -1.19
CA GLU A 65 13.14 6.96 0.16
C GLU A 65 11.71 6.41 0.25
N ASP A 66 11.03 6.24 -0.88
CA ASP A 66 9.68 5.66 -0.91
C ASP A 66 9.72 4.13 -0.77
N PHE A 67 10.88 3.50 -0.95
CA PHE A 67 11.02 2.05 -0.78
C PHE A 67 11.24 1.72 0.69
N ILE A 68 10.39 0.83 1.21
CA ILE A 68 10.46 0.36 2.59
C ILE A 68 10.79 -1.13 2.64
N SER A 69 11.19 -1.60 3.81
CA SER A 69 11.36 -3.04 4.00
C SER A 69 10.02 -3.73 4.17
N LYS A 70 10.03 -5.05 3.96
CA LYS A 70 8.90 -5.91 4.30
C LYS A 70 8.53 -5.78 5.78
N GLU A 71 9.52 -5.72 6.66
CA GLU A 71 9.32 -5.60 8.10
C GLU A 71 8.60 -4.29 8.47
N GLU A 72 8.94 -3.16 7.84
CA GLU A 72 8.21 -1.90 8.07
C GLU A 72 6.76 -1.99 7.61
N PHE A 73 6.50 -2.62 6.46
CA PHE A 73 5.14 -2.86 6.00
C PHE A 73 4.37 -3.77 6.98
N GLU A 74 4.96 -4.88 7.40
CA GLU A 74 4.36 -5.86 8.30
C GLU A 74 4.09 -5.29 9.70
N GLU A 75 4.94 -4.38 10.19
CA GLU A 75 4.72 -3.67 11.45
C GLU A 75 3.39 -2.91 11.41
N VAL A 76 3.16 -2.11 10.37
CA VAL A 76 1.89 -1.37 10.20
C VAL A 76 0.74 -2.32 9.91
N TRP A 77 0.95 -3.35 9.08
CA TRP A 77 -0.07 -4.34 8.73
C TRP A 77 -0.57 -5.15 9.93
N SER A 78 0.30 -5.40 10.92
CA SER A 78 -0.06 -6.15 12.13
C SER A 78 -1.12 -5.45 13.00
N GLU A 79 -1.34 -4.15 12.79
CA GLU A 79 -2.41 -3.38 13.43
C GLU A 79 -3.81 -3.69 12.88
N LYS A 80 -3.91 -4.46 11.79
CA LYS A 80 -5.17 -4.84 11.12
C LYS A 80 -6.20 -5.54 12.03
N GLY A 81 -5.78 -6.06 13.19
CA GLY A 81 -6.63 -6.70 14.19
C GLY A 81 -6.69 -8.22 14.08
#